data_AF-A0A1B6JFK2-F1
#
_entry.id   AF-A0A1B6JFK2-F1
#
_cell.length_a   1.000
_cell.length_b   1.000
_cell.length_c   1.000
_cell.angle_alpha   90.00
_cell.angle_beta   90.00
_cell.angle_gamma   90.00
#
_symmetry.space_group_name_H-M   'P 1'
#
loop_
_entity.id
_entity.type
_entity.pdbx_description
1 polymer ?
#
loop_
_entity_poly.entity_id
_entity_poly.type
_entity_poly.pdbx_seq_one_letter_code
_entity_poly.pdbx_strand_id
1 'polypeptide(L)'
;DYYKRVYPQKDNETNEEYKKRVFTKRTDETVEEFITRITTLKKIFSKSKIWTEGSDLKYSQQYYKLLYDQKPGEDEETYFDRLTARDDGEDATAYKQKIMILQNLYPESSLWTNDKYKQIIETNSIDENVQQPGETKEDFYKRVYAQKPGESNDDYKK
;
A
#
# COMPACT_ATOMS: atom_id res chain seq x y z
N ASP A 1 -5.94 21.06 -8.79
CA ASP A 1 -6.08 20.92 -10.27
C ASP A 1 -4.81 20.96 -11.12
N TYR A 2 -3.60 21.09 -10.57
CA TYR A 2 -2.35 21.04 -11.38
C TYR A 2 -2.16 19.71 -12.12
N TYR A 3 -2.23 18.57 -11.44
CA TYR A 3 -1.97 17.27 -12.07
C TYR A 3 -3.04 16.85 -13.09
N LYS A 4 -4.32 17.20 -12.87
CA LYS A 4 -5.38 16.98 -13.89
C LYS A 4 -5.13 17.80 -15.18
N ARG A 5 -4.53 18.98 -15.04
CA ARG A 5 -4.17 19.87 -16.15
C ARG A 5 -2.86 19.49 -16.84
N VAL A 6 -1.90 18.91 -16.11
CA VAL A 6 -0.55 18.59 -16.62
C VAL A 6 -0.47 17.18 -17.21
N TYR A 7 -1.33 16.27 -16.77
CA TYR A 7 -1.36 14.89 -17.27
C TYR A 7 -2.67 14.55 -18.02
N PRO A 8 -3.22 15.40 -18.91
CA PRO A 8 -4.31 14.97 -19.77
C PRO A 8 -3.78 13.98 -20.83
N GLN A 9 -4.67 13.14 -21.31
CA GLN A 9 -4.46 12.40 -22.55
C GLN A 9 -4.42 13.38 -23.72
N LYS A 10 -3.47 13.20 -24.63
CA LYS A 10 -3.36 14.06 -25.83
C LYS A 10 -4.32 13.58 -26.91
N ASP A 11 -4.73 14.47 -27.81
CA ASP A 11 -5.76 14.21 -28.82
C ASP A 11 -5.44 13.01 -29.75
N ASN A 12 -4.15 12.75 -30.02
CA ASN A 12 -3.69 11.64 -30.87
C ASN A 12 -3.04 10.49 -30.09
N GLU A 13 -3.21 10.45 -28.77
CA GLU A 13 -2.59 9.46 -27.92
C GLU A 13 -3.58 8.37 -27.55
N THR A 14 -3.23 7.11 -27.79
CA THR A 14 -4.02 5.97 -27.32
C THR A 14 -3.99 5.87 -25.79
N ASN A 15 -4.97 5.19 -25.20
CA ASN A 15 -5.00 4.98 -23.74
C ASN A 15 -3.73 4.26 -23.22
N GLU A 16 -3.19 3.32 -23.99
CA GLU A 16 -1.96 2.61 -23.61
C GLU A 16 -0.73 3.53 -23.68
N GLU A 17 -0.62 4.38 -24.72
CA GLU A 17 0.46 5.38 -24.82
C GLU A 17 0.36 6.42 -23.70
N TYR A 18 -0.85 6.87 -23.37
CA TYR A 18 -1.12 7.76 -22.25
C TYR A 18 -0.64 7.15 -20.93
N LYS A 19 -1.08 5.93 -20.63
CA LYS A 19 -0.68 5.24 -19.40
C LYS A 19 0.83 5.04 -19.34
N LYS A 20 1.46 4.65 -20.45
CA LYS A 20 2.92 4.53 -20.53
C LYS A 20 3.59 5.87 -20.26
N ARG A 21 3.24 6.94 -20.96
CA ARG A 21 3.84 8.27 -20.79
C ARG A 21 3.68 8.82 -19.37
N VAL A 22 2.53 8.59 -18.74
CA VAL A 22 2.21 9.17 -17.42
C VAL A 22 2.78 8.36 -16.27
N PHE A 23 2.71 7.03 -16.32
CA PHE A 23 3.00 6.18 -15.16
C PHE A 23 4.38 5.51 -15.18
N THR A 24 5.15 5.61 -16.27
CA THR A 24 6.54 5.14 -16.29
C THR A 24 7.54 6.24 -15.88
N LYS A 25 8.72 5.80 -15.47
CA LYS A 25 9.84 6.70 -15.18
C LYS A 25 10.32 7.39 -16.45
N ARG A 26 10.58 8.70 -16.36
CA ARG A 26 11.15 9.54 -17.42
C ARG A 26 12.67 9.48 -17.38
N THR A 27 13.28 9.85 -18.51
CA THR A 27 14.73 9.85 -18.68
C THR A 27 15.42 10.95 -17.87
N ASP A 28 14.72 12.06 -17.63
CA ASP A 28 15.22 13.28 -16.99
C ASP A 28 14.89 13.38 -15.49
N GLU A 29 14.15 12.43 -14.92
CA GLU A 29 13.85 12.41 -13.48
C GLU A 29 14.70 11.38 -12.73
N THR A 30 14.98 11.64 -11.46
CA THR A 30 15.58 10.69 -10.51
C THR A 30 14.58 9.61 -10.07
N VAL A 31 15.04 8.59 -9.33
CA VAL A 31 14.15 7.57 -8.77
C VAL A 31 13.21 8.20 -7.73
N GLU A 32 13.73 9.09 -6.91
CA GLU A 32 13.01 9.79 -5.85
C GLU A 32 11.93 10.72 -6.44
N GLU A 33 12.26 11.46 -7.50
CA GLU A 33 11.29 12.31 -8.22
C GLU A 33 10.19 11.48 -8.88
N PHE A 34 10.55 10.35 -9.49
CA PHE A 34 9.59 9.42 -10.07
C PHE A 34 8.62 8.88 -9.01
N ILE A 35 9.14 8.34 -7.91
CA ILE A 35 8.33 7.83 -6.80
C ILE A 35 7.40 8.93 -6.30
N THR A 36 7.94 10.12 -6.00
CA THR A 36 7.17 11.27 -5.49
C THR A 36 6.03 11.65 -6.44
N ARG A 37 6.31 11.72 -7.75
CA ARG A 37 5.33 12.06 -8.78
C ARG A 37 4.21 11.02 -8.86
N ILE A 38 4.56 9.74 -8.91
CA ILE A 38 3.57 8.66 -9.02
C ILE A 38 2.78 8.50 -7.72
N THR A 39 3.41 8.62 -6.54
CA THR A 39 2.70 8.65 -5.25
C THR A 39 1.66 9.78 -5.23
N THR A 40 2.02 10.96 -5.74
CA THR A 40 1.09 12.09 -5.84
C THR A 40 -0.07 11.79 -6.79
N LEU A 41 0.20 11.21 -7.96
CA LEU A 41 -0.83 10.78 -8.90
C LEU A 41 -1.75 9.70 -8.29
N LYS A 42 -1.21 8.76 -7.51
CA LYS A 42 -1.99 7.73 -6.80
C LYS A 42 -2.95 8.36 -5.79
N LYS A 43 -2.53 9.39 -5.06
CA LYS A 43 -3.43 10.12 -4.14
C LYS A 43 -4.57 10.83 -4.89
N ILE A 44 -4.27 11.45 -6.03
CA ILE A 44 -5.25 12.21 -6.82
C ILE A 44 -6.23 11.29 -7.56
N PHE A 45 -5.73 10.17 -8.07
CA PHE A 45 -6.48 9.20 -8.87
C PHE A 45 -6.62 7.87 -8.13
N SER A 46 -6.92 7.89 -6.82
CA SER A 46 -6.89 6.71 -5.95
C SER A 46 -7.83 5.58 -6.39
N LYS A 47 -8.90 5.91 -7.09
CA LYS A 47 -9.88 4.95 -7.63
C LYS A 47 -9.48 4.34 -8.98
N SER A 48 -8.33 4.72 -9.54
CA SER A 48 -7.88 4.20 -10.84
C SER A 48 -7.44 2.74 -10.73
N LYS A 49 -7.91 1.93 -11.69
CA LYS A 49 -7.61 0.49 -11.77
C LYS A 49 -6.12 0.18 -11.97
N ILE A 50 -5.35 1.15 -12.47
CA ILE A 50 -3.90 1.01 -12.67
C ILE A 50 -3.13 0.70 -11.39
N TRP A 51 -3.71 0.99 -10.22
CA TRP A 51 -3.04 0.78 -8.93
C TRP A 51 -3.23 -0.63 -8.38
N THR A 52 -4.29 -1.33 -8.78
CA THR A 52 -4.79 -2.52 -8.06
C THR A 52 -5.25 -3.67 -8.96
N GLU A 53 -5.50 -3.48 -10.26
CA GLU A 53 -6.18 -4.48 -11.09
C GLU A 53 -5.38 -4.92 -12.34
N GLY A 54 -5.17 -6.25 -12.46
CA GLY A 54 -5.02 -6.97 -13.72
C GLY A 54 -3.96 -6.47 -14.71
N SER A 55 -4.35 -6.38 -15.99
CA SER A 55 -3.50 -5.96 -17.10
C SER A 55 -3.01 -4.52 -17.02
N ASP A 56 -3.61 -3.69 -16.15
CA ASP A 56 -3.24 -2.29 -15.96
C ASP A 56 -2.16 -2.10 -14.88
N LEU A 57 -1.98 -3.07 -13.97
CA LEU A 57 -0.90 -3.06 -12.98
C LEU A 57 0.48 -3.02 -13.66
N LYS A 58 0.61 -3.55 -14.89
CA LYS A 58 1.86 -3.46 -15.69
C LYS A 58 2.39 -2.03 -15.82
N TYR A 59 1.51 -1.04 -15.77
CA TYR A 59 1.88 0.38 -15.89
C TYR A 59 2.39 1.01 -14.59
N SER A 60 1.96 0.51 -13.43
CA SER A 60 2.43 0.96 -12.11
C SER A 60 3.45 0.00 -11.49
N GLN A 61 3.75 -1.12 -12.17
CA GLN A 61 4.68 -2.14 -11.69
C GLN A 61 6.07 -1.57 -11.38
N GLN A 62 6.60 -0.72 -12.27
CA GLN A 62 7.90 -0.07 -12.06
C GLN A 62 7.90 0.79 -10.79
N TYR A 63 6.82 1.54 -10.55
CA TYR A 63 6.66 2.35 -9.36
C TYR A 63 6.68 1.49 -8.09
N TYR A 64 5.89 0.41 -8.05
CA TYR A 64 5.85 -0.44 -6.87
C TYR A 64 7.14 -1.21 -6.64
N LYS A 65 7.82 -1.66 -7.71
CA LYS A 65 9.15 -2.28 -7.59
C LYS A 65 10.14 -1.33 -6.93
N LEU A 66 10.20 -0.07 -7.37
CA LEU A 66 11.12 0.92 -6.79
C LEU A 66 10.70 1.36 -5.38
N LEU A 67 9.39 1.50 -5.12
CA LEU A 67 8.87 1.88 -3.81
C LEU A 67 9.20 0.81 -2.75
N TYR A 68 9.09 -0.46 -3.12
CA TYR A 68 9.33 -1.60 -2.25
C TYR A 68 10.66 -2.28 -2.51
N ASP A 69 11.60 -1.61 -3.17
CA ASP A 69 12.92 -2.19 -3.43
C ASP A 69 13.71 -2.33 -2.13
N GLN A 70 14.56 -3.35 -2.05
CA GLN A 70 15.45 -3.52 -0.90
C GLN A 70 16.44 -2.36 -0.86
N LYS A 71 16.56 -1.70 0.29
CA LYS A 71 17.43 -0.54 0.42
C LYS A 71 18.90 -0.97 0.45
N PRO A 72 19.85 -0.12 0.02
CA PRO A 72 21.27 -0.42 0.12
C PRO A 72 21.68 -0.74 1.57
N GLY A 73 22.22 -1.94 1.79
CA GLY A 73 22.65 -2.41 3.12
C GLY A 73 21.53 -2.93 4.03
N GLU A 74 20.28 -2.98 3.56
CA GLU A 74 19.15 -3.61 4.27
C GLU A 74 19.32 -5.13 4.22
N ASP A 75 19.35 -5.80 5.36
CA ASP A 75 19.33 -7.27 5.38
C ASP A 75 17.92 -7.81 5.04
N GLU A 76 17.84 -9.11 4.77
CA GLU A 76 16.58 -9.73 4.32
C GLU A 76 15.48 -9.64 5.40
N GLU A 77 15.83 -9.79 6.67
CA GLU A 77 14.86 -9.70 7.77
C GLU A 77 14.28 -8.29 7.87
N THR A 78 15.13 -7.26 7.89
CA THR A 78 14.73 -5.85 7.91
C THR A 78 13.89 -5.51 6.68
N TYR A 79 14.26 -6.04 5.51
CA TYR A 79 13.50 -5.86 4.28
C TYR A 79 12.09 -6.45 4.40
N PHE A 80 11.97 -7.69 4.85
CA PHE A 80 10.67 -8.37 4.99
C PHE A 80 9.81 -7.77 6.11
N ASP A 81 10.41 -7.38 7.23
CA ASP A 81 9.75 -6.65 8.30
C ASP A 81 9.16 -5.34 7.75
N ARG A 82 9.91 -4.59 6.92
CA ARG A 82 9.40 -3.38 6.27
C ARG A 82 8.27 -3.66 5.28
N LEU A 83 8.35 -4.72 4.48
CA LEU A 83 7.31 -5.06 3.50
C LEU A 83 5.98 -5.46 4.16
N THR A 84 6.06 -6.08 5.34
CA THR A 84 4.89 -6.61 6.07
C THR A 84 4.40 -5.69 7.19
N ALA A 85 5.13 -4.62 7.49
CA ALA A 85 4.66 -3.59 8.40
C ALA A 85 3.42 -2.87 7.84
N ARG A 86 2.51 -2.50 8.73
CA ARG A 86 1.37 -1.64 8.40
C ARG A 86 1.82 -0.18 8.55
N ASP A 87 1.50 0.65 7.56
CA ASP A 87 1.86 2.07 7.61
C ASP A 87 0.96 2.82 8.59
N ASP A 88 1.44 3.95 9.14
CA ASP A 88 0.66 4.78 10.05
C ASP A 88 -0.64 5.25 9.39
N GLY A 89 -1.78 4.90 9.99
CA GLY A 89 -3.11 5.23 9.47
C GLY A 89 -3.54 4.42 8.24
N GLU A 90 -2.77 3.40 7.83
CA GLU A 90 -3.20 2.43 6.82
C GLU A 90 -4.36 1.60 7.38
N ASP A 91 -5.47 1.49 6.66
CA ASP A 91 -6.57 0.59 7.03
C ASP A 91 -6.33 -0.86 6.57
N ALA A 92 -7.12 -1.81 7.07
CA ALA A 92 -6.94 -3.23 6.73
C ALA A 92 -7.17 -3.52 5.22
N THR A 93 -7.96 -2.70 4.52
CA THR A 93 -8.18 -2.85 3.07
C THR A 93 -6.99 -2.38 2.28
N ALA A 94 -6.42 -1.21 2.62
CA ALA A 94 -5.19 -0.70 2.03
C ALA A 94 -4.01 -1.65 2.28
N TYR A 95 -3.88 -2.19 3.49
CA TYR A 95 -2.86 -3.18 3.83
C TYR A 95 -2.99 -4.46 2.98
N LYS A 96 -4.20 -5.03 2.85
CA LYS A 96 -4.45 -6.20 1.97
C LYS A 96 -4.09 -5.92 0.52
N GLN A 97 -4.40 -4.73 0.03
CA GLN A 97 -4.02 -4.31 -1.33
C GLN A 97 -2.50 -4.23 -1.48
N LYS A 98 -1.77 -3.70 -0.49
CA LYS A 98 -0.30 -3.69 -0.48
C LYS A 98 0.27 -5.11 -0.56
N ILE A 99 -0.21 -6.03 0.27
CA ILE A 99 0.23 -7.43 0.27
C ILE A 99 -0.07 -8.11 -1.08
N MET A 100 -1.26 -7.91 -1.65
CA MET A 100 -1.60 -8.44 -2.97
C MET A 100 -0.64 -7.93 -4.06
N ILE A 101 -0.29 -6.64 -4.04
CA ILE A 101 0.68 -6.08 -5.00
C ILE A 101 2.05 -6.72 -4.81
N LEU A 102 2.53 -6.87 -3.57
CA LEU A 102 3.81 -7.51 -3.28
C LEU A 102 3.85 -8.97 -3.75
N GLN A 103 2.78 -9.74 -3.54
CA GLN A 103 2.67 -11.11 -4.05
C GLN A 103 2.73 -11.18 -5.57
N ASN A 104 2.10 -10.23 -6.27
CA ASN A 104 2.16 -10.15 -7.74
C ASN A 104 3.56 -9.78 -8.25
N LEU A 105 4.29 -8.94 -7.51
CA LEU A 105 5.64 -8.50 -7.89
C LEU A 105 6.70 -9.56 -7.64
N TYR A 106 6.56 -10.28 -6.53
CA TYR A 106 7.57 -11.21 -6.01
C TYR A 106 6.94 -12.56 -5.65
N PRO A 107 6.27 -13.26 -6.59
CA PRO A 107 5.51 -14.48 -6.28
C PRO A 107 6.37 -15.59 -5.66
N GLU A 108 7.66 -15.63 -6.00
CA GLU A 108 8.63 -16.63 -5.53
C GLU A 108 9.37 -16.22 -4.25
N SER A 109 8.98 -15.12 -3.60
CA SER A 109 9.66 -14.66 -2.38
C SER A 109 9.49 -15.66 -1.23
N SER A 110 10.57 -15.94 -0.50
CA SER A 110 10.56 -16.77 0.72
C SER A 110 9.69 -16.18 1.84
N LEU A 111 9.39 -14.88 1.77
CA LEU A 111 8.46 -14.19 2.66
C LEU A 111 7.09 -14.91 2.74
N TRP A 112 6.58 -15.45 1.63
CA TRP A 112 5.24 -16.06 1.59
C TRP A 112 5.17 -17.42 2.29
N THR A 113 6.30 -18.11 2.43
CA THR A 113 6.37 -19.44 3.06
C THR A 113 6.88 -19.39 4.48
N ASN A 114 7.48 -18.27 4.92
CA ASN A 114 7.97 -18.06 6.27
C ASN A 114 6.84 -17.75 7.27
N ASP A 115 6.74 -18.55 8.33
CA ASP A 115 5.64 -18.49 9.29
C ASP A 115 5.58 -17.20 10.10
N LYS A 116 6.73 -16.56 10.40
CA LYS A 116 6.78 -15.23 11.06
C LYS A 116 5.97 -14.22 10.24
N TYR A 117 6.23 -14.14 8.93
CA TYR A 117 5.61 -13.15 8.07
C TYR A 117 4.17 -13.48 7.71
N LYS A 118 3.80 -14.77 7.60
CA LYS A 118 2.39 -15.17 7.48
C LYS A 118 1.58 -14.66 8.67
N GLN A 119 2.07 -14.87 9.89
CA GLN A 119 1.38 -14.42 11.10
C GLN A 119 1.27 -12.88 11.18
N ILE A 120 2.32 -12.16 10.79
CA ILE A 120 2.29 -10.68 10.70
C ILE A 120 1.25 -10.23 9.67
N ILE A 121 1.24 -10.84 8.48
CA ILE A 121 0.28 -10.51 7.42
C ILE A 121 -1.16 -10.77 7.86
N GLU A 122 -1.42 -11.92 8.48
CA GLU A 122 -2.75 -12.25 9.00
C GLU A 122 -3.20 -11.25 10.06
N THR A 123 -2.33 -10.94 11.02
CA THR A 123 -2.63 -9.99 12.10
C THR A 123 -2.92 -8.60 11.55
N ASN A 124 -2.08 -8.07 10.66
CA ASN A 124 -2.23 -6.74 10.08
C ASN A 124 -3.42 -6.65 9.09
N SER A 125 -3.89 -7.78 8.57
CA SER A 125 -5.06 -7.88 7.70
C SER A 125 -6.40 -7.81 8.44
N ILE A 126 -6.39 -7.85 9.77
CA ILE A 126 -7.61 -7.76 10.58
C ILE A 126 -8.07 -6.31 10.66
N ASP A 127 -9.36 -6.08 10.37
CA ASP A 127 -9.99 -4.79 10.65
C ASP A 127 -10.38 -4.74 12.13
N GLU A 128 -9.60 -3.99 12.91
CA GLU A 128 -9.82 -3.84 14.34
C GLU A 128 -11.18 -3.19 14.67
N ASN A 129 -11.77 -2.42 13.76
CA ASN A 129 -13.06 -1.76 14.02
C ASN A 129 -14.26 -2.62 13.64
N VAL A 130 -14.02 -3.87 13.24
CA VAL A 130 -15.06 -4.84 12.88
C VAL A 130 -15.07 -5.99 13.89
N GLN A 131 -16.27 -6.44 14.26
CA GLN A 131 -16.46 -7.61 15.10
C GLN A 131 -15.97 -8.84 14.35
N GLN A 132 -15.05 -9.58 14.97
CA GLN A 132 -14.44 -10.76 14.34
C GLN A 132 -15.41 -11.95 14.38
N PRO A 133 -15.31 -12.90 13.43
CA PRO A 133 -16.10 -14.12 13.47
C PRO A 133 -15.89 -14.88 14.79
N GLY A 134 -16.96 -15.13 15.53
CA GLY A 134 -16.91 -15.81 16.83
C GLY A 134 -16.61 -14.91 18.03
N GLU A 135 -16.30 -13.63 17.82
CA GLU A 135 -16.13 -12.65 18.89
C GLU A 135 -17.48 -12.24 19.47
N THR A 136 -17.58 -12.10 20.80
CA THR A 136 -18.80 -11.55 21.41
C THR A 136 -18.86 -10.04 21.23
N LYS A 137 -20.05 -9.44 21.33
CA LYS A 137 -20.16 -7.96 21.29
C LYS A 137 -19.35 -7.31 22.41
N GLU A 138 -19.30 -7.93 23.59
CA GLU A 138 -18.57 -7.42 24.74
C GLU A 138 -17.05 -7.45 24.51
N ASP A 139 -16.53 -8.56 23.94
CA ASP A 139 -15.11 -8.68 23.60
C ASP A 139 -14.72 -7.67 22.50
N PHE A 140 -15.59 -7.48 21.50
CA PHE A 140 -15.44 -6.44 20.48
C PHE A 140 -15.32 -5.04 21.10
N TYR A 141 -16.27 -4.66 21.98
CA TYR A 141 -16.23 -3.35 22.64
C TYR A 141 -14.98 -3.20 23.51
N LYS A 142 -14.62 -4.22 24.29
CA LYS A 142 -13.39 -4.19 25.12
C LYS A 142 -12.15 -4.02 24.26
N ARG A 143 -12.06 -4.69 23.11
CA ARG A 143 -10.92 -4.60 22.20
C ARG A 143 -10.82 -3.25 21.50
N VAL A 144 -11.94 -2.73 20.98
CA VAL A 144 -11.97 -1.46 20.24
C VAL A 144 -11.79 -0.24 21.14
N TYR A 145 -12.37 -0.28 22.33
CA TYR A 145 -12.33 0.83 23.29
C TYR A 145 -11.36 0.58 24.45
N ALA A 146 -10.47 -0.40 24.34
CA ALA A 146 -9.37 -0.57 25.28
C ALA A 146 -8.50 0.70 25.25
N GLN A 147 -8.21 1.22 26.43
CA GLN A 147 -7.27 2.32 26.60
C GLN A 147 -5.91 1.94 26.03
N LYS A 148 -5.44 2.66 25.02
CA LYS A 148 -4.12 2.45 24.43
C LYS A 148 -3.05 3.01 25.36
N PRO A 149 -1.81 2.51 25.28
CA PRO A 149 -0.70 3.06 26.04
C PRO A 149 -0.53 4.55 25.77
N GLY A 150 -0.64 5.39 26.81
CA GLY A 150 -0.54 6.85 26.71
C GLY A 150 -1.87 7.59 26.70
N GLU A 151 -3.00 6.88 26.59
CA GLU A 151 -4.32 7.47 26.80
C GLU A 151 -4.68 7.47 28.29
N SER A 152 -5.34 8.53 28.72
CA SER A 152 -5.83 8.74 30.08
C SER A 152 -7.34 8.59 30.13
N ASN A 153 -7.92 8.47 31.33
CA ASN A 153 -9.38 8.45 31.47
C ASN A 153 -10.04 9.77 31.00
N ASP A 154 -9.28 10.87 30.92
CA ASP A 154 -9.80 12.15 30.47
C ASP A 154 -10.05 12.17 28.95
N ASP A 155 -9.35 11.33 28.18
CA ASP A 155 -9.56 11.18 26.73
C ASP A 155 -10.89 10.49 26.36
N TYR A 156 -11.54 9.86 27.35
CA TYR A 156 -12.82 9.16 27.19
C TYR A 156 -13.99 9.87 27.88
N LYS A 157 -13.75 10.99 28.57
CA LYS A 157 -14.81 11.81 29.15
C LYS A 157 -15.40 12.70 28.06
N LYS A 158 -16.66 12.44 27.71
CA LYS A 158 -17.49 13.35 26.88
C LYS A 158 -17.92 14.58 27.67
#